data_AF-A0A3M7BX43-F1
#
_entry.id   AF-A0A3M7BX43-F1
#
_cell.length_a   1.000
_cell.length_b   1.000
_cell.length_c   1.000
_cell.angle_alpha   90.00
_cell.angle_beta   90.00
_cell.angle_gamma   90.00
#
_symmetry.space_group_name_H-M   'P 1'
#
loop_
_entity.id
_entity.type
_entity.pdbx_description
1 polymer ?
#
loop_
_entity_poly.entity_id
_entity_poly.type
_entity_poly.pdbx_seq_one_letter_code
_entity_poly.pdbx_strand_id
1 'polypeptide(L)'
;MTENSSQDIERLRERWNELYKQRLPALAKARDPVQTTWPVFLDHCFARIVLDNAIGKDKPWTEIIKQPAVKDMSEDQLKTAIDLAERLASGKADLVALDERSLELRGKRSKKRRGEDNNPRSSPKKRKPDTGTISSYFLPSPSSPPKSSNSESKPQQAQTTPNPPNPKDSEPSSSSTEEQINMHPHLHRIATSTTLTPFRKQTLSLLCQIPRGQYTTYAALADYISRTSHKTCARAVGNAMRNNPFAPAVPCHRVLAADGSLGGFGGEWGREGKFADEKERLLRGEGVEFDGKGRVRGRAFRGFEG
;
A
#
# COMPACT_ATOMS: atom_id res chain seq x y z
N MET A 1 -12.15 0.96 46.36
CA MET A 1 -11.87 2.22 45.61
C MET A 1 -11.16 1.98 44.27
N THR A 2 -10.57 0.81 44.02
CA THR A 2 -9.82 0.49 42.79
C THR A 2 -10.71 0.12 41.58
N GLU A 3 -11.89 -0.46 41.81
CA GLU A 3 -12.82 -0.86 40.74
C GLU A 3 -13.40 0.34 39.98
N ASN A 4 -13.72 1.44 40.67
CA ASN A 4 -14.30 2.63 40.04
C ASN A 4 -13.28 3.33 39.13
N SER A 5 -12.04 3.52 39.60
CA SER A 5 -10.95 4.11 38.81
C SER A 5 -10.58 3.26 37.58
N SER A 6 -10.68 1.94 37.68
CA SER A 6 -10.44 1.03 36.55
C SER A 6 -11.55 1.11 35.49
N GLN A 7 -12.80 1.33 35.91
CA GLN A 7 -13.91 1.57 34.97
C GLN A 7 -13.82 2.96 34.34
N ASP A 8 -13.37 3.97 35.09
CA ASP A 8 -13.24 5.34 34.62
C ASP A 8 -12.14 5.48 33.56
N ILE A 9 -10.99 4.82 33.72
CA ILE A 9 -9.93 4.82 32.69
C ILE A 9 -10.36 4.09 31.41
N GLU A 10 -11.14 3.03 31.52
CA GLU A 10 -11.62 2.30 30.33
C GLU A 10 -12.64 3.11 29.55
N ARG A 11 -13.55 3.83 30.25
CA ARG A 11 -14.46 4.81 29.60
C ARG A 11 -13.69 5.91 28.87
N LEU A 12 -12.60 6.41 29.45
CA LEU A 12 -11.76 7.41 28.80
C LEU A 12 -11.07 6.82 27.55
N ARG A 13 -10.59 5.58 27.60
CA ARG A 13 -10.02 4.89 26.42
C ARG A 13 -11.05 4.69 25.31
N GLU A 14 -12.27 4.28 25.66
CA GLU A 14 -13.37 4.14 24.71
C GLU A 14 -13.71 5.48 24.06
N ARG A 15 -13.84 6.54 24.87
CA ARG A 15 -14.09 7.89 24.38
C ARG A 15 -12.98 8.38 23.45
N TRP A 16 -11.73 8.19 23.83
CA TRP A 16 -10.59 8.51 22.99
C TRP A 16 -10.65 7.75 21.65
N ASN A 17 -10.89 6.43 21.69
CA ASN A 17 -11.02 5.60 20.50
C ASN A 17 -12.12 6.08 19.55
N GLU A 18 -13.29 6.43 20.07
CA GLU A 18 -14.41 6.98 19.30
C GLU A 18 -14.00 8.28 18.59
N LEU A 19 -13.36 9.20 19.33
CA LEU A 19 -12.98 10.52 18.81
C LEU A 19 -12.01 10.42 17.63
N TYR A 20 -10.90 9.71 17.78
CA TYR A 20 -9.87 9.68 16.74
C TYR A 20 -10.21 8.73 15.58
N LYS A 21 -10.94 7.64 15.82
CA LYS A 21 -11.30 6.67 14.76
C LYS A 21 -12.52 7.08 13.96
N GLN A 22 -13.49 7.74 14.59
CA GLN A 22 -14.80 8.01 13.98
C GLN A 22 -15.08 9.50 13.85
N ARG A 23 -15.13 10.23 14.97
CA ARG A 23 -15.65 11.61 14.99
C ARG A 23 -14.81 12.58 14.17
N LEU A 24 -13.50 12.65 14.42
CA LEU A 24 -12.61 13.57 13.69
C LEU A 24 -12.52 13.22 12.18
N PRO A 25 -12.31 11.95 11.77
CA PRO A 25 -12.36 11.61 10.35
C PRO A 25 -13.70 11.88 9.68
N ALA A 26 -14.83 11.71 10.39
CA ALA A 26 -16.16 12.01 9.86
C ALA A 26 -16.33 13.50 9.58
N LEU A 27 -15.92 14.37 10.50
CA LEU A 27 -15.93 15.83 10.31
C LEU A 27 -15.07 16.25 9.11
N ALA A 28 -13.88 15.66 8.97
CA ALA A 28 -12.99 15.92 7.84
C ALA A 28 -13.63 15.53 6.49
N LYS A 29 -14.37 14.41 6.45
CA LYS A 29 -15.05 13.92 5.24
C LYS A 29 -16.31 14.72 4.90
N ALA A 30 -17.06 15.14 5.91
CA ALA A 30 -18.28 15.91 5.74
C ALA A 30 -18.03 17.32 5.18
N ARG A 31 -16.77 17.79 5.16
CA ARG A 31 -16.42 19.18 4.79
C ARG A 31 -17.30 20.18 5.52
N ASP A 32 -17.45 19.95 6.82
CA ASP A 32 -18.29 20.78 7.69
C ASP A 32 -17.90 22.27 7.52
N PRO A 33 -18.89 23.19 7.35
CA PRO A 33 -18.64 24.61 7.18
C PRO A 33 -17.71 25.22 8.25
N VAL A 34 -17.67 24.64 9.44
CA VAL A 34 -16.82 25.11 10.55
C VAL A 34 -15.33 24.79 10.32
N GLN A 35 -14.99 23.80 9.48
CA GLN A 35 -13.63 23.20 9.40
C GLN A 35 -13.18 22.84 7.98
N THR A 36 -13.33 23.76 7.03
CA THR A 36 -12.98 23.54 5.60
C THR A 36 -11.48 23.41 5.30
N THR A 37 -10.59 23.67 6.27
CA THR A 37 -9.13 23.81 6.07
C THR A 37 -8.28 22.64 6.57
N TRP A 38 -8.90 21.54 7.02
CA TRP A 38 -8.15 20.45 7.64
C TRP A 38 -7.21 19.74 6.64
N PRO A 39 -5.90 19.62 6.95
CA PRO A 39 -4.90 19.04 6.05
C PRO A 39 -4.90 17.49 6.08
N VAL A 40 -5.64 16.88 7.00
CA VAL A 40 -5.64 15.43 7.26
C VAL A 40 -7.05 14.86 7.32
N PHE A 41 -7.20 13.60 6.89
CA PHE A 41 -8.49 12.89 6.79
C PHE A 41 -8.46 11.48 7.42
N LEU A 42 -7.29 11.04 7.88
CA LEU A 42 -7.07 9.69 8.39
C LEU A 42 -7.00 9.69 9.92
N ASP A 43 -7.59 8.68 10.54
CA ASP A 43 -7.67 8.47 11.99
C ASP A 43 -6.32 8.56 12.71
N HIS A 44 -5.30 7.88 12.19
CA HIS A 44 -3.95 7.88 12.75
C HIS A 44 -3.25 9.25 12.62
N CYS A 45 -3.62 10.07 11.64
CA CYS A 45 -3.11 11.43 11.54
C CYS A 45 -3.64 12.29 12.70
N PHE A 46 -4.93 12.19 13.00
CA PHE A 46 -5.53 12.86 14.15
C PHE A 46 -4.93 12.38 15.46
N ALA A 47 -4.78 11.06 15.64
CA ALA A 47 -4.15 10.49 16.82
C ALA A 47 -2.71 11.03 16.99
N ARG A 48 -1.90 11.06 15.93
CA ARG A 48 -0.54 11.63 16.01
C ARG A 48 -0.57 13.10 16.41
N ILE A 49 -1.35 13.93 15.71
CA ILE A 49 -1.37 15.39 15.93
C ILE A 49 -1.80 15.70 17.36
N VAL A 50 -2.87 15.06 17.83
CA VAL A 50 -3.39 15.26 19.18
C VAL A 50 -2.37 14.77 20.22
N LEU A 51 -1.81 13.57 20.08
CA LEU A 51 -0.88 13.03 21.06
C LEU A 51 0.44 13.82 21.09
N ASP A 52 0.98 14.26 19.95
CA ASP A 52 2.19 15.10 19.91
C ASP A 52 1.95 16.45 20.60
N ASN A 53 0.74 17.02 20.54
CA ASN A 53 0.45 18.31 21.16
C ASN A 53 -0.04 18.23 22.62
N ALA A 54 -0.78 17.17 22.97
CA ALA A 54 -1.30 16.95 24.32
C ALA A 54 -0.25 16.36 25.25
N ILE A 55 0.59 15.46 24.74
CA ILE A 55 1.54 14.67 25.53
C ILE A 55 2.98 15.02 25.12
N GLY A 56 3.24 15.04 23.81
CA GLY A 56 4.54 15.23 23.19
C GLY A 56 5.09 16.67 23.19
N LYS A 57 4.93 17.43 24.28
CA LYS A 57 5.19 18.88 24.37
C LYS A 57 6.45 19.33 23.61
N ASP A 58 7.60 18.70 23.90
CA ASP A 58 8.91 19.02 23.32
C ASP A 58 9.51 17.88 22.48
N LYS A 59 8.89 16.70 22.51
CA LYS A 59 9.35 15.49 21.81
C LYS A 59 8.16 14.68 21.31
N PRO A 60 8.29 13.94 20.20
CA PRO A 60 7.22 13.07 19.71
C PRO A 60 6.65 12.16 20.80
N TRP A 61 5.33 11.99 20.84
CA TRP A 61 4.67 11.19 21.88
C TRP A 61 5.20 9.76 21.97
N THR A 62 5.73 9.22 20.85
CA THR A 62 6.32 7.90 20.74
C THR A 62 7.58 7.68 21.58
N GLU A 63 8.22 8.77 22.03
CA GLU A 63 9.37 8.71 22.94
C GLU A 63 8.94 8.76 24.42
N ILE A 64 7.71 9.19 24.68
CA ILE A 64 7.17 9.36 26.04
C ILE A 64 6.33 8.14 26.45
N ILE A 65 5.53 7.60 25.52
CA ILE A 65 4.58 6.52 25.78
C ILE A 65 4.88 5.34 24.86
N LYS A 66 4.81 4.13 25.42
CA LYS A 66 4.93 2.88 24.66
C LYS A 66 3.74 2.69 23.72
N GLN A 67 3.98 1.94 22.65
CA GLN A 67 2.91 1.54 21.76
C GLN A 67 2.29 0.24 22.29
N PRO A 68 0.95 0.10 22.30
CA PRO A 68 -0.06 1.04 21.80
C PRO A 68 -0.49 2.11 22.82
N ALA A 69 -0.44 3.40 22.42
CA ALA A 69 -0.71 4.54 23.29
C ALA A 69 -2.01 4.44 24.12
N VAL A 70 -3.08 3.90 23.55
CA VAL A 70 -4.38 3.74 24.23
C VAL A 70 -4.27 2.92 25.52
N LYS A 71 -3.38 1.91 25.55
CA LYS A 71 -3.17 1.05 26.72
C LYS A 71 -2.21 1.69 27.72
N ASP A 72 -1.19 2.38 27.24
CA ASP A 72 -0.07 2.87 28.06
C ASP A 72 -0.25 4.32 28.56
N MET A 73 -1.31 5.03 28.17
CA MET A 73 -1.64 6.36 28.70
C MET A 73 -2.23 6.30 30.10
N SER A 74 -1.80 7.23 30.96
CA SER A 74 -2.44 7.53 32.24
C SER A 74 -3.79 8.23 32.06
N GLU A 75 -4.60 8.24 33.12
CA GLU A 75 -5.91 8.89 33.15
C GLU A 75 -5.83 10.39 32.75
N ASP A 76 -4.84 11.12 33.27
CA ASP A 76 -4.63 12.54 32.97
C ASP A 76 -4.20 12.79 31.53
N GLN A 77 -3.38 11.88 30.97
CA GLN A 77 -2.99 11.95 29.55
C GLN A 77 -4.18 11.70 28.63
N LEU A 78 -5.04 10.73 28.97
CA LEU A 78 -6.28 10.48 28.23
C LEU A 78 -7.21 11.69 28.29
N LYS A 79 -7.43 12.28 29.48
CA LYS A 79 -8.25 13.49 29.63
C LYS A 79 -7.72 14.66 28.79
N THR A 80 -6.41 14.88 28.80
CA THR A 80 -5.78 15.96 28.01
C THR A 80 -5.92 15.72 26.51
N ALA A 81 -5.76 14.48 26.05
CA ALA A 81 -5.93 14.11 24.64
C ALA A 81 -7.39 14.25 24.18
N ILE A 82 -8.34 13.82 25.00
CA ILE A 82 -9.79 13.94 24.75
C ILE A 82 -10.20 15.41 24.67
N ASP A 83 -9.78 16.24 25.64
CA ASP A 83 -10.07 17.69 25.63
C ASP A 83 -9.58 18.36 24.35
N LEU A 84 -8.34 18.07 23.94
CA LEU A 84 -7.79 18.63 22.70
C LEU A 84 -8.56 18.16 21.46
N ALA A 85 -8.95 16.88 21.40
CA ALA A 85 -9.75 16.33 20.32
C ALA A 85 -11.17 16.92 20.27
N GLU A 86 -11.80 17.20 21.40
CA GLU A 86 -13.11 17.84 21.44
C GLU A 86 -13.04 19.33 21.07
N ARG A 87 -11.97 20.04 21.45
CA ARG A 87 -11.69 21.39 20.97
C ARG A 87 -11.49 21.43 19.45
N LEU A 88 -10.82 20.43 18.89
CA LEU A 88 -10.71 20.27 17.44
C LEU A 88 -12.10 20.03 16.82
N ALA A 89 -12.87 19.08 17.34
CA ALA A 89 -14.20 18.76 16.82
C ALA A 89 -15.18 19.94 16.86
N SER A 90 -15.05 20.83 17.84
CA SER A 90 -15.87 22.04 17.99
C SER A 90 -15.32 23.29 17.29
N GLY A 91 -14.17 23.19 16.60
CA GLY A 91 -13.53 24.33 15.93
C GLY A 91 -12.84 25.34 16.86
N LYS A 92 -12.70 25.02 18.15
CA LYS A 92 -11.98 25.84 19.14
C LYS A 92 -10.45 25.68 19.10
N ALA A 93 -9.95 24.75 18.30
CA ALA A 93 -8.53 24.55 18.07
C ALA A 93 -8.24 24.45 16.56
N ASP A 94 -7.11 25.04 16.14
CA ASP A 94 -6.69 24.99 14.74
C ASP A 94 -5.84 23.73 14.48
N LEU A 95 -6.40 22.79 13.74
CA LEU A 95 -5.72 21.56 13.35
C LEU A 95 -4.47 21.84 12.49
N VAL A 96 -4.48 22.89 11.67
CA VAL A 96 -3.36 23.22 10.78
C VAL A 96 -2.14 23.57 11.61
N ALA A 97 -2.29 24.48 12.58
CA ALA A 97 -1.20 24.87 13.48
C ALA A 97 -0.66 23.68 14.31
N LEU A 98 -1.56 22.81 14.79
CA LEU A 98 -1.15 21.62 15.54
C LEU A 98 -0.40 20.59 14.67
N ASP A 99 -0.80 20.43 13.41
CA ASP A 99 -0.13 19.56 12.45
C ASP A 99 1.28 20.06 12.13
N GLU A 100 1.42 21.37 11.87
CA GLU A 100 2.71 22.01 11.62
C GLU A 100 3.68 21.79 12.79
N ARG A 101 3.24 22.04 14.02
CA ARG A 101 4.04 21.77 15.22
C ARG A 101 4.42 20.29 15.36
N SER A 102 3.49 19.37 15.11
CA SER A 102 3.76 17.93 15.17
C SER A 102 4.76 17.47 14.10
N LEU A 103 4.78 18.10 12.91
CA LEU A 103 5.76 17.84 11.87
C LEU A 103 7.15 18.41 12.24
N GLU A 104 7.21 19.61 12.81
CA GLU A 104 8.44 20.25 13.28
C GLU A 104 9.13 19.42 14.38
N LEU A 105 8.37 18.95 15.37
CA LEU A 105 8.87 18.06 16.44
C LEU A 105 9.51 16.77 15.89
N ARG A 106 9.08 16.31 14.71
CA ARG A 106 9.59 15.10 14.04
C ARG A 106 10.65 15.41 12.99
N GLY A 107 11.17 16.64 12.95
CA GLY A 107 12.22 17.08 12.02
C GLY A 107 11.75 17.23 10.57
N LYS A 108 10.44 17.23 10.32
CA LYS A 108 9.87 17.47 8.99
C LYS A 108 9.52 18.95 8.86
N ARG A 109 10.31 19.71 8.10
CA ARG A 109 9.97 21.11 7.79
C ARG A 109 8.61 21.15 7.07
N SER A 110 7.64 21.83 7.67
CA SER A 110 6.45 22.27 6.96
C SER A 110 6.90 23.19 5.82
N LYS A 111 6.24 23.10 4.66
CA LYS A 111 6.50 23.99 3.53
C LYS A 111 5.95 25.36 3.94
N LYS A 112 6.76 26.18 4.63
CA LYS A 112 6.40 27.50 5.15
C LYS A 112 5.50 28.24 4.16
N ARG A 113 4.27 28.57 4.57
CA ARG A 113 3.39 29.47 3.82
C ARG A 113 4.18 30.76 3.59
N ARG A 114 4.31 31.19 2.33
CA ARG A 114 4.89 32.49 1.99
C ARG A 114 3.98 33.56 2.64
N GLY A 115 4.45 34.12 3.75
CA GLY A 115 3.86 35.28 4.39
C GLY A 115 4.11 36.53 3.56
N GLU A 116 3.20 37.47 3.74
CA GLU A 116 3.15 38.81 3.19
C GLU A 116 4.49 39.55 3.24
N ASP A 117 4.91 40.09 2.09
CA ASP A 117 5.78 41.25 2.02
C ASP A 117 5.26 42.15 0.88
N ASN A 118 4.93 43.38 1.24
CA ASN A 118 4.50 44.46 0.36
C ASN A 118 5.66 44.93 -0.53
N ASN A 119 5.67 44.63 -1.84
CA ASN A 119 6.13 45.55 -2.91
C ASN A 119 5.81 44.98 -4.32
N PRO A 120 5.38 45.78 -5.32
CA PRO A 120 4.86 45.27 -6.58
C PRO A 120 5.94 45.25 -7.67
N ARG A 121 6.35 44.06 -8.12
CA ARG A 121 6.71 43.76 -9.52
C ARG A 121 7.29 42.35 -9.64
N SER A 122 6.46 41.41 -10.09
CA SER A 122 6.79 40.47 -11.18
C SER A 122 5.64 39.48 -11.41
N SER A 123 5.15 39.43 -12.64
CA SER A 123 4.08 38.58 -13.16
C SER A 123 4.38 37.05 -13.10
N PRO A 124 3.37 36.17 -13.26
CA PRO A 124 3.20 34.96 -12.46
C PRO A 124 3.75 33.68 -13.10
N LYS A 125 4.28 32.76 -12.29
CA LYS A 125 4.48 31.34 -12.68
C LYS A 125 3.47 30.44 -11.97
N LYS A 126 2.50 29.92 -12.74
CA LYS A 126 1.53 28.89 -12.34
C LYS A 126 2.24 27.64 -11.80
N ARG A 127 1.84 27.16 -10.61
CA ARG A 127 2.24 25.86 -10.04
C ARG A 127 1.03 24.93 -9.93
N LYS A 128 1.20 23.72 -10.46
CA LYS A 128 0.28 22.57 -10.42
C LYS A 128 0.34 21.84 -9.05
N PRO A 129 -0.69 21.07 -8.67
CA PRO A 129 -0.88 20.58 -7.31
C PRO A 129 0.02 19.38 -6.95
N ASP A 130 0.46 19.39 -5.69
CA ASP A 130 1.42 18.47 -5.05
C ASP A 130 0.64 17.31 -4.41
N THR A 131 0.87 16.08 -4.85
CA THR A 131 0.22 14.87 -4.31
C THR A 131 1.14 14.23 -3.28
N GLY A 132 0.81 14.49 -2.01
CA GLY A 132 1.48 13.91 -0.84
C GLY A 132 1.26 12.41 -0.72
N THR A 133 2.35 11.70 -0.42
CA THR A 133 2.40 10.25 -0.16
C THR A 133 2.25 9.97 1.34
N ILE A 134 1.73 8.76 1.64
CA ILE A 134 1.96 7.85 2.80
C ILE A 134 0.61 7.46 3.44
N SER A 135 0.08 6.26 3.15
CA SER A 135 0.29 4.98 3.89
C SER A 135 -0.20 5.09 5.33
N SER A 136 -1.08 4.27 5.91
CA SER A 136 -1.50 2.90 5.61
C SER A 136 -2.40 2.43 6.76
N TYR A 137 -3.23 1.43 6.47
CA TYR A 137 -3.78 0.39 7.37
C TYR A 137 -5.25 0.48 7.82
N PHE A 138 -5.93 -0.63 7.49
CA PHE A 138 -6.91 -1.36 8.27
C PHE A 138 -8.35 -0.84 8.36
N LEU A 139 -9.22 -1.51 7.59
CA LEU A 139 -10.59 -1.82 8.02
C LEU A 139 -10.85 -3.34 7.81
N PRO A 140 -11.70 -3.94 8.65
CA PRO A 140 -11.84 -5.39 8.81
C PRO A 140 -12.68 -6.01 7.70
N SER A 141 -12.47 -7.31 7.44
CA SER A 141 -13.29 -8.10 6.53
C SER A 141 -14.23 -9.01 7.34
N PRO A 142 -15.53 -9.11 6.99
CA PRO A 142 -16.47 -10.01 7.65
C PRO A 142 -16.34 -11.46 7.15
N SER A 143 -16.61 -12.35 8.09
CA SER A 143 -16.69 -13.81 8.08
C SER A 143 -17.36 -14.49 6.88
N SER A 144 -16.85 -15.68 6.50
CA SER A 144 -17.68 -16.86 6.17
C SER A 144 -16.91 -18.20 6.30
N PRO A 145 -17.61 -19.33 6.56
CA PRO A 145 -17.09 -20.56 7.20
C PRO A 145 -16.65 -21.66 6.17
N PRO A 146 -16.20 -22.86 6.60
CA PRO A 146 -15.11 -23.61 5.97
C PRO A 146 -15.51 -24.67 4.92
N LYS A 147 -14.48 -25.15 4.22
CA LYS A 147 -14.42 -26.28 3.29
C LYS A 147 -14.73 -27.64 3.96
N SER A 148 -15.28 -28.54 3.16
CA SER A 148 -15.12 -30.01 3.21
C SER A 148 -15.28 -30.53 1.77
N SER A 149 -14.75 -31.64 1.27
CA SER A 149 -13.62 -32.55 1.48
C SER A 149 -13.91 -33.75 0.56
N ASN A 150 -12.90 -34.58 0.31
CA ASN A 150 -12.94 -35.95 -0.28
C ASN A 150 -12.82 -36.00 -1.82
N SER A 151 -11.71 -36.52 -2.39
CA SER A 151 -11.21 -37.92 -2.41
C SER A 151 -12.23 -38.83 -3.12
N GLU A 152 -11.90 -39.56 -4.20
CA GLU A 152 -11.05 -40.75 -4.20
C GLU A 152 -10.92 -41.36 -5.63
N SER A 153 -9.78 -42.03 -5.88
CA SER A 153 -9.67 -43.33 -6.58
C SER A 153 -9.52 -43.48 -8.13
N LYS A 154 -8.30 -43.94 -8.48
CA LYS A 154 -7.70 -44.74 -9.60
C LYS A 154 -8.55 -45.99 -10.05
N PRO A 155 -8.08 -46.95 -10.91
CA PRO A 155 -6.96 -47.05 -11.91
C PRO A 155 -7.44 -47.66 -13.30
N GLN A 156 -6.68 -47.88 -14.40
CA GLN A 156 -5.60 -48.87 -14.68
C GLN A 156 -5.14 -48.82 -16.16
N GLN A 157 -3.83 -49.08 -16.40
CA GLN A 157 -3.11 -49.91 -17.43
C GLN A 157 -3.41 -49.73 -18.95
N ALA A 158 -2.51 -49.91 -19.93
CA ALA A 158 -1.33 -50.78 -20.07
C ALA A 158 -0.29 -50.27 -21.11
N GLN A 159 0.83 -50.99 -21.19
CA GLN A 159 2.11 -50.72 -21.88
C GLN A 159 2.14 -51.10 -23.38
N THR A 160 3.10 -50.57 -24.16
CA THR A 160 4.19 -51.30 -24.88
C THR A 160 4.96 -50.41 -25.89
N THR A 161 6.25 -50.69 -26.03
CA THR A 161 7.36 -50.05 -26.80
C THR A 161 7.58 -50.75 -28.18
N PRO A 162 8.69 -50.59 -28.99
CA PRO A 162 9.66 -49.49 -29.27
C PRO A 162 10.04 -49.24 -30.78
N ASN A 163 10.65 -48.06 -31.03
CA ASN A 163 11.78 -47.70 -31.96
C ASN A 163 11.70 -47.58 -33.53
N PRO A 164 12.60 -46.72 -34.13
CA PRO A 164 12.51 -46.06 -35.47
C PRO A 164 13.61 -46.60 -36.46
N PRO A 165 13.95 -46.05 -37.68
CA PRO A 165 14.44 -44.66 -37.97
C PRO A 165 14.21 -44.01 -39.40
N ASN A 166 14.11 -42.67 -39.43
CA ASN A 166 14.64 -41.64 -40.40
C ASN A 166 14.33 -41.71 -41.94
N PRO A 167 14.70 -40.71 -42.79
CA PRO A 167 14.83 -39.23 -42.68
C PRO A 167 14.05 -38.46 -43.79
N LYS A 168 13.91 -37.12 -43.65
CA LYS A 168 14.22 -36.07 -44.66
C LYS A 168 13.33 -34.81 -44.58
N ASP A 169 14.03 -33.68 -44.57
CA ASP A 169 13.71 -32.37 -45.14
C ASP A 169 12.46 -31.61 -44.65
N SER A 170 12.69 -30.59 -43.79
CA SER A 170 12.38 -29.16 -44.07
C SER A 170 12.39 -28.30 -42.79
N GLU A 171 13.30 -27.32 -42.73
CA GLU A 171 13.12 -26.09 -41.95
C GLU A 171 12.18 -25.12 -42.70
N PRO A 172 11.57 -24.09 -42.06
CA PRO A 172 11.78 -23.62 -40.69
C PRO A 172 10.45 -23.60 -39.89
N SER A 173 10.31 -24.43 -38.86
CA SER A 173 9.15 -24.37 -37.97
C SER A 173 9.39 -23.35 -36.85
N SER A 174 8.74 -22.20 -37.02
CA SER A 174 8.50 -21.13 -36.06
C SER A 174 7.83 -21.62 -34.76
N SER A 175 8.59 -22.29 -33.90
CA SER A 175 8.05 -23.00 -32.72
C SER A 175 8.47 -22.39 -31.37
N SER A 176 8.81 -21.10 -31.32
CA SER A 176 9.19 -20.42 -30.07
C SER A 176 8.17 -19.37 -29.55
N THR A 177 6.95 -19.32 -30.09
CA THR A 177 5.96 -18.26 -29.74
C THR A 177 4.67 -18.76 -29.11
N GLU A 178 4.46 -20.08 -28.96
CA GLU A 178 3.14 -20.66 -28.66
C GLU A 178 2.77 -20.76 -27.17
N GLU A 179 3.59 -20.25 -26.25
CA GLU A 179 3.19 -20.09 -24.83
C GLU A 179 3.17 -18.63 -24.35
N GLN A 180 2.99 -17.67 -25.26
CA GLN A 180 2.53 -16.34 -24.85
C GLN A 180 1.04 -16.44 -24.51
N ILE A 181 0.71 -16.64 -23.23
CA ILE A 181 -0.68 -16.51 -22.75
C ILE A 181 -1.22 -15.18 -23.31
N ASN A 182 -2.21 -15.26 -24.19
CA ASN A 182 -2.80 -14.10 -24.84
C ASN A 182 -3.33 -13.14 -23.78
N MET A 183 -2.55 -12.09 -23.44
CA MET A 183 -2.89 -11.12 -22.40
C MET A 183 -3.96 -10.11 -22.84
N HIS A 184 -4.40 -10.18 -24.11
CA HIS A 184 -5.36 -9.26 -24.70
C HIS A 184 -6.70 -9.15 -23.93
N PRO A 185 -7.30 -10.24 -23.42
CA PRO A 185 -8.52 -10.16 -22.61
C PRO A 185 -8.29 -9.43 -21.28
N HIS A 186 -7.10 -9.54 -20.67
CA HIS A 186 -6.78 -8.88 -19.42
C HIS A 186 -6.57 -7.38 -19.61
N LEU A 187 -5.91 -6.97 -20.70
CA LEU A 187 -5.75 -5.57 -21.07
C LEU A 187 -7.10 -4.89 -21.30
N HIS A 188 -8.02 -5.56 -22.00
CA HIS A 188 -9.38 -5.04 -22.19
C HIS A 188 -10.13 -4.88 -20.87
N ARG A 189 -10.06 -5.86 -19.95
CA ARG A 189 -10.67 -5.77 -18.62
C ARG A 189 -10.10 -4.65 -17.75
N ILE A 190 -8.78 -4.42 -17.82
CA ILE A 190 -8.13 -3.32 -17.11
C ILE A 190 -8.62 -1.97 -17.67
N ALA A 191 -8.66 -1.82 -18.99
CA ALA A 191 -9.07 -0.60 -19.67
C ALA A 191 -10.53 -0.22 -19.35
N THR A 192 -11.43 -1.20 -19.41
CA THR A 192 -12.88 -1.03 -19.21
C THR A 192 -13.31 -0.89 -17.75
N SER A 193 -12.43 -1.18 -16.77
CA SER A 193 -12.76 -1.05 -15.36
C SER A 193 -13.08 0.39 -14.95
N THR A 194 -14.26 0.61 -14.36
CA THR A 194 -14.68 1.93 -13.84
C THR A 194 -14.15 2.23 -12.43
N THR A 195 -13.70 1.20 -11.70
CA THR A 195 -13.25 1.31 -10.31
C THR A 195 -11.74 1.57 -10.17
N LEU A 196 -10.97 1.39 -11.25
CA LEU A 196 -9.53 1.61 -11.26
C LEU A 196 -9.16 3.05 -11.65
N THR A 197 -8.26 3.65 -10.88
CA THR A 197 -7.67 4.94 -11.22
C THR A 197 -6.77 4.84 -12.47
N PRO A 198 -6.53 5.94 -13.21
CA PRO A 198 -5.64 5.92 -14.38
C PRO A 198 -4.25 5.34 -14.09
N PHE A 199 -3.66 5.71 -12.94
CA PHE A 199 -2.37 5.16 -12.49
C PHE A 199 -2.42 3.64 -12.29
N ARG A 200 -3.50 3.11 -11.68
CA ARG A 200 -3.65 1.66 -11.48
C ARG A 200 -3.85 0.94 -12.81
N LYS A 201 -4.64 1.49 -13.74
CA LYS A 201 -4.81 0.93 -15.07
C LYS A 201 -3.46 0.82 -15.79
N GLN A 202 -2.72 1.93 -15.86
CA GLN A 202 -1.39 1.96 -16.48
C GLN A 202 -0.44 0.94 -15.84
N THR A 203 -0.37 0.93 -14.50
CA THR A 203 0.54 0.02 -13.79
C THR A 203 0.18 -1.44 -14.05
N LEU A 204 -1.10 -1.82 -14.00
CA LEU A 204 -1.54 -3.19 -14.26
C LEU A 204 -1.34 -3.61 -15.72
N SER A 205 -1.53 -2.70 -16.68
CA SER A 205 -1.24 -2.97 -18.10
C SER A 205 0.24 -3.25 -18.33
N LEU A 206 1.13 -2.52 -17.65
CA LEU A 206 2.58 -2.76 -17.72
C LEU A 206 2.97 -4.12 -17.15
N LEU A 207 2.26 -4.64 -16.14
CA LEU A 207 2.53 -5.98 -15.61
C LEU A 207 2.31 -7.08 -16.65
N CYS A 208 1.30 -6.91 -17.51
CA CYS A 208 0.99 -7.88 -18.56
C CYS A 208 2.10 -8.00 -19.61
N GLN A 209 3.02 -7.03 -19.69
CA GLN A 209 4.18 -7.07 -20.59
C GLN A 209 5.34 -7.88 -20.03
N ILE A 210 5.36 -8.17 -18.73
CA ILE A 210 6.46 -8.92 -18.12
C ILE A 210 6.33 -10.38 -18.57
N PRO A 211 7.30 -10.96 -19.30
CA PRO A 211 7.20 -12.34 -19.76
C PRO A 211 7.15 -13.34 -18.60
N ARG A 212 6.56 -14.51 -18.86
CA ARG A 212 6.63 -15.65 -17.94
C ARG A 212 8.10 -16.02 -17.68
N GLY A 213 8.45 -16.30 -16.43
CA GLY A 213 9.83 -16.63 -16.03
C GLY A 213 10.75 -15.42 -15.87
N GLN A 214 10.24 -14.21 -16.11
CA GLN A 214 10.94 -12.98 -15.79
C GLN A 214 10.27 -12.24 -14.63
N TYR A 215 11.06 -11.40 -13.96
CA TYR A 215 10.59 -10.55 -12.88
C TYR A 215 10.99 -9.11 -13.14
N THR A 216 10.25 -8.16 -12.57
CA THR A 216 10.66 -6.75 -12.49
C THR A 216 10.72 -6.30 -11.04
N THR A 217 11.09 -5.05 -10.79
CA THR A 217 11.09 -4.47 -9.43
C THR A 217 10.13 -3.31 -9.31
N TYR A 218 9.67 -3.03 -8.09
CA TYR A 218 8.85 -1.85 -7.81
C TYR A 218 9.54 -0.56 -8.25
N ALA A 219 10.86 -0.49 -8.11
CA ALA A 219 11.67 0.64 -8.55
C ALA A 219 11.67 0.75 -10.08
N ALA A 220 11.90 -0.35 -10.81
CA ALA A 220 11.93 -0.34 -12.27
C ALA A 220 10.60 0.12 -12.90
N LEU A 221 9.46 -0.37 -12.36
CA LEU A 221 8.13 0.09 -12.79
C LEU A 221 7.92 1.58 -12.47
N ALA A 222 8.30 2.02 -11.28
CA ALA A 222 8.17 3.42 -10.88
C ALA A 222 9.02 4.34 -11.75
N ASP A 223 10.25 3.93 -12.09
CA ASP A 223 11.16 4.65 -12.97
C ASP A 223 10.56 4.78 -14.38
N TYR A 224 9.98 3.70 -14.90
CA TYR A 224 9.36 3.71 -16.22
C TYR A 224 8.16 4.65 -16.27
N ILE A 225 7.20 4.49 -15.35
CA ILE A 225 6.00 5.35 -15.28
C ILE A 225 6.38 6.82 -15.07
N SER A 226 7.42 7.09 -14.27
CA SER A 226 7.92 8.45 -14.03
C SER A 226 8.51 9.09 -15.28
N ARG A 227 9.11 8.30 -16.18
CA ARG A 227 9.65 8.80 -17.45
C ARG A 227 8.57 9.01 -18.52
N THR A 228 7.52 8.19 -18.53
CA THR A 228 6.53 8.19 -19.63
C THR A 228 5.26 8.96 -19.31
N SER A 229 4.87 9.09 -18.05
CA SER A 229 3.58 9.69 -17.66
C SER A 229 3.70 10.74 -16.56
N HIS A 230 3.95 10.34 -15.32
CA HIS A 230 3.97 11.23 -14.17
C HIS A 230 4.88 10.69 -13.08
N LYS A 231 5.48 11.60 -12.30
CA LYS A 231 6.38 11.25 -11.21
C LYS A 231 5.66 10.34 -10.22
N THR A 232 6.22 9.15 -10.00
CA THR A 232 5.71 8.14 -9.07
C THR A 232 6.86 7.56 -8.25
N CYS A 233 6.55 6.62 -7.35
CA CYS A 233 7.55 5.96 -6.51
C CYS A 233 7.22 4.48 -6.31
N ALA A 234 8.23 3.70 -5.91
CA ALA A 234 8.09 2.26 -5.67
C ALA A 234 6.95 1.91 -4.69
N ARG A 235 6.71 2.76 -3.68
CA ARG A 235 5.61 2.56 -2.72
C ARG A 235 4.23 2.70 -3.38
N ALA A 236 4.06 3.65 -4.30
CA ALA A 236 2.81 3.82 -5.03
C ALA A 236 2.54 2.61 -5.93
N VAL A 237 3.56 2.09 -6.61
CA VAL A 237 3.48 0.83 -7.38
C VAL A 237 3.11 -0.33 -6.47
N GLY A 238 3.74 -0.46 -5.30
CA GLY A 238 3.40 -1.49 -4.31
C GLY A 238 1.94 -1.46 -3.87
N ASN A 239 1.38 -0.26 -3.65
CA ASN A 239 -0.05 -0.10 -3.35
C ASN A 239 -0.96 -0.51 -4.52
N ALA A 240 -0.55 -0.27 -5.77
CA ALA A 240 -1.28 -0.76 -6.94
C ALA A 240 -1.26 -2.30 -7.01
N MET A 241 -0.12 -2.94 -6.70
CA MET A 241 0.02 -4.40 -6.68
C MET A 241 -0.84 -5.05 -5.60
N ARG A 242 -0.84 -4.47 -4.38
CA ARG A 242 -1.63 -4.98 -3.25
C ARG A 242 -3.13 -5.01 -3.56
N ASN A 243 -3.60 -4.06 -4.34
CA ASN A 243 -5.02 -3.92 -4.68
C ASN A 243 -5.30 -4.36 -6.12
N ASN A 244 -4.62 -5.38 -6.63
CA ASN A 244 -4.88 -5.92 -7.96
C ASN A 244 -6.17 -6.79 -7.93
N PRO A 245 -7.30 -6.34 -8.52
CA PRO A 245 -8.55 -7.10 -8.52
C PRO A 245 -8.54 -8.27 -9.52
N PHE A 246 -7.52 -8.35 -10.37
CA PHE A 246 -7.40 -9.34 -11.44
C PHE A 246 -6.32 -10.39 -11.14
N ALA A 247 -5.85 -10.48 -9.88
CA ALA A 247 -4.97 -11.57 -9.46
C ALA A 247 -5.72 -12.92 -9.52
N PRO A 248 -5.06 -14.03 -9.87
CA PRO A 248 -3.66 -14.18 -10.30
C PRO A 248 -3.42 -13.94 -11.80
N ALA A 249 -4.46 -13.68 -12.59
CA ALA A 249 -4.37 -13.57 -14.04
C ALA A 249 -3.48 -12.38 -14.50
N VAL A 250 -3.54 -11.25 -13.79
CA VAL A 250 -2.58 -10.16 -13.93
C VAL A 250 -1.41 -10.41 -12.97
N PRO A 251 -0.16 -10.58 -13.47
CA PRO A 251 0.92 -11.24 -12.72
C PRO A 251 1.63 -10.30 -11.73
N CYS A 252 0.94 -9.90 -10.66
CA CYS A 252 1.53 -9.06 -9.62
C CYS A 252 2.62 -9.78 -8.81
N HIS A 253 2.70 -11.12 -8.86
CA HIS A 253 3.78 -11.91 -8.23
C HIS A 253 5.13 -11.72 -8.92
N ARG A 254 5.18 -11.26 -10.18
CA ARG A 254 6.42 -10.96 -10.92
C ARG A 254 7.14 -9.68 -10.47
N VAL A 255 6.59 -8.92 -9.51
CA VAL A 255 7.19 -7.66 -9.02
C VAL A 255 7.89 -7.89 -7.68
N LEU A 256 9.20 -7.63 -7.64
CA LEU A 256 10.06 -7.89 -6.48
C LEU A 256 10.65 -6.60 -5.88
N ALA A 257 11.30 -6.74 -4.72
CA ALA A 257 12.11 -5.68 -4.15
C ALA A 257 13.37 -5.41 -5.00
N ALA A 258 13.99 -4.24 -4.81
CA ALA A 258 15.15 -3.82 -5.60
C ALA A 258 16.37 -4.75 -5.45
N ASP A 259 16.48 -5.45 -4.32
CA ASP A 259 17.55 -6.42 -4.02
C ASP A 259 17.25 -7.84 -4.53
N GLY A 260 16.12 -8.04 -5.23
CA GLY A 260 15.67 -9.34 -5.72
C GLY A 260 14.97 -10.20 -4.65
N SER A 261 14.74 -9.69 -3.44
CA SER A 261 13.90 -10.40 -2.46
C SER A 261 12.42 -10.36 -2.84
N LEU A 262 11.62 -11.29 -2.31
CA LEU A 262 10.20 -11.44 -2.63
C LEU A 262 9.39 -10.14 -2.47
N GLY A 263 9.77 -9.26 -1.53
CA GLY A 263 9.04 -8.02 -1.27
C GLY A 263 7.63 -8.27 -0.73
N GLY A 264 6.67 -7.41 -1.11
CA GLY A 264 5.29 -7.51 -0.64
C GLY A 264 4.39 -8.36 -1.53
N PHE A 265 3.48 -9.12 -0.94
CA PHE A 265 2.45 -9.87 -1.65
C PHE A 265 1.18 -10.06 -0.82
N GLY A 266 0.02 -9.96 -1.45
CA GLY A 266 -1.28 -10.21 -0.80
C GLY A 266 -1.60 -9.33 0.42
N GLY A 267 -0.85 -8.24 0.67
CA GLY A 267 -1.05 -7.40 1.85
C GLY A 267 0.08 -7.46 2.87
N GLU A 268 0.95 -8.46 2.81
CA GLU A 268 2.02 -8.67 3.78
C GLU A 268 3.40 -8.51 3.11
N TRP A 269 4.46 -8.30 3.91
CA TRP A 269 5.80 -7.95 3.40
C TRP A 269 6.86 -8.93 3.91
N GLY A 270 7.80 -9.30 3.03
CA GLY A 270 8.94 -10.14 3.40
C GLY A 270 8.63 -11.64 3.35
N ARG A 271 9.63 -12.46 3.72
CA ARG A 271 9.52 -13.93 3.71
C ARG A 271 8.59 -14.50 4.76
N GLU A 272 8.33 -13.74 5.81
CA GLU A 272 7.42 -14.14 6.88
C GLU A 272 5.96 -13.78 6.58
N GLY A 273 5.70 -13.13 5.44
CA GLY A 273 4.32 -12.87 5.01
C GLY A 273 3.60 -14.16 4.65
N LYS A 274 2.34 -14.29 5.05
CA LYS A 274 1.47 -15.46 4.78
C LYS A 274 1.38 -15.86 3.31
N PHE A 275 1.62 -14.92 2.40
CA PHE A 275 1.57 -15.15 0.96
C PHE A 275 2.96 -15.19 0.30
N ALA A 276 4.04 -15.14 1.08
CA ALA A 276 5.40 -15.22 0.56
C ALA A 276 5.66 -16.57 -0.13
N ASP A 277 5.24 -17.66 0.51
CA ASP A 277 5.37 -19.03 -0.02
C ASP A 277 4.60 -19.19 -1.34
N GLU A 278 3.39 -18.64 -1.41
CA GLU A 278 2.57 -18.69 -2.64
C GLU A 278 3.21 -17.89 -3.78
N LYS A 279 3.76 -16.71 -3.48
CA LYS A 279 4.50 -15.92 -4.47
C LYS A 279 5.74 -16.64 -4.97
N GLU A 280 6.51 -17.24 -4.06
CA GLU A 280 7.69 -18.02 -4.41
C GLU A 280 7.31 -19.25 -5.26
N ARG A 281 6.25 -19.96 -4.88
CA ARG A 281 5.71 -21.10 -5.65
C ARG A 281 5.32 -20.71 -7.07
N LEU A 282 4.63 -19.58 -7.24
CA LEU A 282 4.26 -19.06 -8.56
C LEU A 282 5.50 -18.71 -9.40
N LEU A 283 6.47 -18.02 -8.81
CA LEU A 283 7.71 -17.65 -9.50
C LEU A 283 8.53 -18.89 -9.90
N ARG A 284 8.70 -19.86 -9.00
CA ARG A 284 9.39 -21.12 -9.31
C ARG A 284 8.65 -21.94 -10.37
N GLY A 285 7.32 -21.96 -10.33
CA GLY A 285 6.48 -22.59 -11.36
C GLY A 285 6.56 -21.92 -12.74
N GLU A 286 7.09 -20.70 -12.80
CA GLU A 286 7.41 -20.00 -14.04
C GLU A 286 8.88 -20.16 -14.48
N GLY A 287 9.70 -20.88 -13.72
CA GLY A 287 11.12 -21.08 -14.01
C GLY A 287 12.05 -20.03 -13.40
N VAL A 288 11.57 -19.21 -12.46
CA VAL A 288 12.41 -18.22 -11.77
C VAL A 288 13.25 -18.90 -10.68
N GLU A 289 14.58 -18.76 -10.79
CA GLU A 289 15.52 -19.31 -9.82
C GLU A 289 15.77 -18.36 -8.65
N PHE A 290 15.99 -18.94 -7.47
CA PHE A 290 16.36 -18.22 -6.25
C PHE A 290 17.76 -18.65 -5.76
N ASP A 291 18.52 -17.72 -5.20
CA ASP A 291 19.81 -18.00 -4.57
C ASP A 291 19.64 -18.63 -3.17
N GLY A 292 20.75 -19.06 -2.56
CA GLY A 292 20.74 -19.62 -1.19
C GLY A 292 20.34 -18.62 -0.10
N LYS A 293 20.27 -17.32 -0.43
CA LYS A 293 19.73 -16.28 0.44
C LYS A 293 18.27 -15.99 0.12
N GLY A 294 17.63 -16.73 -0.79
CA GLY A 294 16.26 -16.64 -1.34
C GLY A 294 15.93 -15.34 -2.08
N ARG A 295 16.92 -14.75 -2.76
CA ARG A 295 16.73 -13.66 -3.73
C ARG A 295 16.67 -14.26 -5.13
N VAL A 296 15.88 -13.65 -6.01
CA VAL A 296 15.80 -14.10 -7.40
C VAL A 296 17.10 -13.85 -8.14
N ARG A 297 17.55 -14.85 -8.90
CA ARG A 297 18.70 -14.76 -9.81
C ARG A 297 18.30 -14.09 -11.13
N GLY A 298 19.21 -13.30 -11.68
CA GLY A 298 19.02 -12.63 -12.96
C GLY A 298 18.89 -11.11 -12.84
N ARG A 299 18.46 -10.48 -13.94
CA ARG A 299 18.23 -9.02 -14.00
C ARG A 299 16.75 -8.75 -14.09
N ALA A 300 16.32 -7.68 -13.43
CA ALA A 300 14.94 -7.20 -13.51
C ALA A 300 14.60 -6.77 -14.95
N PHE A 301 13.47 -7.23 -15.46
CA PHE A 301 12.87 -6.80 -16.72
C PHE A 301 12.62 -5.29 -16.71
N ARG A 302 13.10 -4.62 -17.76
CA ARG A 302 12.95 -3.18 -18.00
C ARG A 302 12.48 -2.85 -19.42
N GLY A 303 12.18 -3.85 -20.24
CA GLY A 303 11.73 -3.70 -21.64
C GLY A 303 10.27 -3.32 -21.76
N PHE A 304 9.80 -2.36 -20.96
CA PHE A 304 8.42 -1.90 -21.00
C PHE A 304 8.18 -0.99 -22.21
N GLU A 305 7.02 -1.17 -22.84
CA GLU A 305 6.53 -0.38 -23.98
C GLU A 305 5.24 0.35 -23.58
N GLY A 306 4.98 1.50 -24.20
CA GLY A 306 3.95 2.45 -23.77
C GLY A 306 3.19 3.05 -24.92
#